data_AF-A0A2U2PAN9-F1
#
_entry.id   AF-A0A2U2PAN9-F1
#
_cell.length_a   1.000
_cell.length_b   1.000
_cell.length_c   1.000
_cell.angle_alpha   90.00
_cell.angle_beta   90.00
_cell.angle_gamma   90.00
#
_symmetry.space_group_name_H-M   'P 1'
#
loop_
_entity.id
_entity.type
_entity.pdbx_description
1 polymer ?
#
loop_
_entity_poly.entity_id
_entity_poly.type
_entity_poly.pdbx_seq_one_letter_code
_entity_poly.pdbx_strand_id
1 'polypeptide(L)'
;MVRAKKHLGQHFLTDKNIASKIVESLRPAGRYTEVLEVGPGMGILSDFLLQKEEYQVHLIDLDKESYEFLQKKYPSLGQRLINGDFLELNFKDTFSDKVAVIGNFPYNISSQILFKILENRHLVPEVVGMFQKEVAERCTAGPRTKEYGILSVFIQAYYKVEYLFTVKAGVFNPPPKVLSAVIRLTRNETEKLDCDENMFWKVVKAGFNQRRKTLRNALSSVISKDKMGTEPVFDQRAEQLGVTDFVNLTNLLQNAR
;
A
#
# COMPACT_ATOMS: atom_id res chain seq x y z
N MET A 1 5.25 11.28 -27.73
CA MET A 1 4.63 10.17 -26.98
C MET A 1 5.61 9.75 -25.91
N VAL A 2 5.17 9.72 -24.64
CA VAL A 2 6.02 9.33 -23.50
C VAL A 2 6.47 7.88 -23.68
N ARG A 3 7.76 7.59 -23.48
CA ARG A 3 8.32 6.25 -23.63
C ARG A 3 8.49 5.60 -22.27
N ALA A 4 8.11 4.33 -22.15
CA ALA A 4 8.26 3.59 -20.91
C ALA A 4 9.74 3.40 -20.53
N LYS A 5 10.09 3.78 -19.31
CA LYS A 5 11.43 3.67 -18.74
C LYS A 5 11.51 2.42 -17.87
N LYS A 6 12.30 1.44 -18.32
CA LYS A 6 12.46 0.13 -17.64
C LYS A 6 12.95 0.27 -16.19
N HIS A 7 13.85 1.22 -15.91
CA HIS A 7 14.39 1.43 -14.56
C HIS A 7 13.35 2.01 -13.58
N LEU A 8 12.31 2.67 -14.08
CA LEU A 8 11.16 3.14 -13.29
C LEU A 8 10.04 2.11 -13.18
N GLY A 9 10.19 0.91 -13.77
CA GLY A 9 9.16 -0.13 -13.76
C GLY A 9 7.86 0.26 -14.47
N GLN A 10 7.91 1.20 -15.41
CA GLN A 10 6.72 1.74 -16.08
C GLN A 10 6.07 0.70 -17.00
N HIS A 11 4.79 0.41 -16.73
CA HIS A 11 3.88 -0.35 -17.59
C HIS A 11 2.61 0.47 -17.75
N PHE A 12 2.41 1.08 -18.93
CA PHE A 12 1.25 1.94 -19.14
C PHE A 12 0.02 1.08 -19.40
N LEU A 13 -0.99 1.19 -18.54
CA LEU A 13 -2.31 0.61 -18.79
C LEU A 13 -2.91 1.30 -20.04
N THR A 14 -3.45 0.50 -20.96
CA THR A 14 -4.06 0.99 -22.20
C THR A 14 -5.56 0.71 -22.28
N ASP A 15 -6.09 -0.18 -21.42
CA ASP A 15 -7.50 -0.54 -21.40
C ASP A 15 -8.32 0.44 -20.55
N LYS A 16 -9.18 1.21 -21.24
CA LYS A 16 -10.07 2.21 -20.63
C LYS A 16 -11.15 1.60 -19.74
N ASN A 17 -11.62 0.39 -20.01
CA ASN A 17 -12.62 -0.26 -19.16
C ASN A 17 -12.01 -0.66 -17.82
N ILE A 18 -10.77 -1.15 -17.82
CA ILE A 18 -10.03 -1.43 -16.59
C ILE A 18 -9.77 -0.13 -15.82
N ALA A 19 -9.36 0.95 -16.51
CA ALA A 19 -9.15 2.25 -15.88
C ALA A 19 -10.43 2.79 -15.21
N SER A 20 -11.57 2.76 -15.91
CA SER A 20 -12.88 3.16 -15.35
C SER A 20 -13.22 2.33 -14.10
N LYS A 21 -13.07 1.00 -14.17
CA LYS A 21 -13.34 0.11 -13.02
C LYS A 21 -12.45 0.39 -11.81
N ILE A 22 -11.19 0.77 -12.02
CA ILE A 22 -10.29 1.17 -10.92
C ILE A 22 -10.82 2.46 -10.28
N VAL A 23 -11.14 3.49 -11.07
CA VAL A 23 -11.64 4.77 -10.56
C VAL A 23 -12.99 4.61 -9.85
N GLU A 24 -13.90 3.79 -10.40
CA GLU A 24 -15.20 3.46 -9.80
C GLU A 24 -15.10 2.63 -8.51
N SER A 25 -13.92 2.08 -8.21
CA SER A 25 -13.72 1.31 -6.97
C SER A 25 -13.48 2.19 -5.74
N LEU A 26 -13.18 3.48 -5.94
CA LEU A 26 -13.14 4.49 -4.87
C LEU A 26 -14.54 4.66 -4.27
N ARG A 27 -14.63 4.69 -2.94
CA ARG A 27 -15.88 4.85 -2.20
C ARG A 27 -15.71 5.95 -1.15
N PRO A 28 -15.84 7.23 -1.56
CA PRO A 28 -15.60 8.36 -0.68
C PRO A 28 -16.44 8.31 0.58
N ALA A 29 -17.74 8.02 0.43
CA ALA A 29 -18.70 7.97 1.53
C ALA A 29 -18.59 9.19 2.47
N GLY A 30 -18.29 10.38 1.92
CA GLY A 30 -18.07 11.62 2.67
C GLY A 30 -16.78 11.69 3.50
N ARG A 31 -15.83 10.74 3.34
CA ARG A 31 -14.58 10.67 4.13
C ARG A 31 -13.43 11.50 3.56
N TYR A 32 -13.53 11.92 2.30
CA TYR A 32 -12.55 12.73 1.59
C TYR A 32 -13.18 13.35 0.33
N THR A 33 -12.58 14.44 -0.14
CA THR A 33 -12.79 15.03 -1.47
C THR A 33 -11.49 15.12 -2.26
N GLU A 34 -10.35 15.19 -1.57
CA GLU A 34 -9.03 15.20 -2.21
C GLU A 34 -8.65 13.78 -2.67
N VAL A 35 -8.16 13.66 -3.91
CA VAL A 35 -7.72 12.38 -4.49
C VAL A 35 -6.35 12.56 -5.13
N LEU A 36 -5.36 11.81 -4.66
CA LEU A 36 -4.01 11.79 -5.22
C LEU A 36 -3.83 10.57 -6.13
N GLU A 37 -3.63 10.80 -7.43
CA GLU A 37 -3.14 9.78 -8.35
C GLU A 37 -1.61 9.74 -8.35
N VAL A 38 -1.04 8.57 -8.05
CA VAL A 38 0.41 8.33 -8.07
C VAL A 38 0.81 7.60 -9.34
N GLY A 39 1.78 8.15 -10.06
CA GLY A 39 2.26 7.60 -11.32
C GLY A 39 1.20 7.61 -12.43
N PRO A 40 0.59 8.76 -12.74
CA PRO A 40 -0.41 8.88 -13.79
C PRO A 40 0.10 8.48 -15.18
N GLY A 41 1.40 8.63 -15.45
CA GLY A 41 1.98 8.31 -16.75
C GLY A 41 1.32 9.10 -17.88
N MET A 42 0.57 8.43 -18.75
CA MET A 42 -0.20 9.07 -19.83
C MET A 42 -1.61 9.53 -19.41
N GLY A 43 -1.94 9.40 -18.13
CA GLY A 43 -3.16 9.91 -17.51
C GLY A 43 -4.41 9.12 -17.83
N ILE A 44 -4.31 7.79 -17.99
CA ILE A 44 -5.46 6.95 -18.33
C ILE A 44 -6.49 6.86 -17.19
N LEU A 45 -6.04 6.85 -15.92
CA LEU A 45 -6.96 6.95 -14.78
C LEU A 45 -7.38 8.42 -14.59
N SER A 46 -6.45 9.36 -14.78
CA SER A 46 -6.71 10.81 -14.70
C SER A 46 -7.87 11.23 -15.62
N ASP A 47 -7.96 10.66 -16.83
CA ASP A 47 -9.05 10.91 -17.79
C ASP A 47 -10.44 10.67 -17.17
N PHE A 48 -10.58 9.70 -16.27
CA PHE A 48 -11.83 9.38 -15.56
C PHE A 48 -11.95 10.12 -14.22
N LEU A 49 -10.85 10.27 -13.48
CA LEU A 49 -10.84 10.99 -12.21
C LEU A 49 -11.27 12.45 -12.37
N LEU A 50 -10.78 13.12 -13.42
CA LEU A 50 -11.10 14.53 -13.68
C LEU A 50 -12.55 14.77 -14.13
N GLN A 51 -13.31 13.71 -14.44
CA GLN A 51 -14.74 13.79 -14.75
C GLN A 51 -15.61 13.72 -13.48
N LYS A 52 -15.02 13.45 -12.31
CA LYS A 52 -15.73 13.37 -11.04
C LYS A 52 -15.71 14.73 -10.36
N GLU A 53 -16.83 15.45 -10.45
CA GLU A 53 -16.97 16.80 -9.88
C GLU A 53 -16.80 16.82 -8.36
N GLU A 54 -17.05 15.68 -7.69
CA GLU A 54 -16.85 15.53 -6.26
C GLU A 54 -15.37 15.44 -5.84
N TYR A 55 -14.44 15.28 -6.80
CA TYR A 55 -13.01 15.10 -6.52
C TYR A 55 -12.17 16.33 -6.84
N GLN A 56 -11.39 16.73 -5.83
CA GLN A 56 -10.24 17.58 -6.04
C GLN A 56 -9.03 16.69 -6.37
N VAL A 57 -8.77 16.51 -7.66
CA VAL A 57 -7.73 15.58 -8.13
C VAL A 57 -6.35 16.23 -8.10
N HIS A 58 -5.38 15.52 -7.52
CA HIS A 58 -3.95 15.80 -7.54
C HIS A 58 -3.23 14.67 -8.27
N LEU A 59 -2.21 15.00 -9.05
CA LEU A 59 -1.40 14.04 -9.80
C LEU A 59 0.05 14.20 -9.36
N ILE A 60 0.75 13.11 -9.07
CA ILE A 60 2.20 13.12 -8.81
C ILE A 60 2.93 12.12 -9.70
N ASP A 61 3.94 12.61 -10.43
CA ASP A 61 4.79 11.77 -11.27
C ASP A 61 6.27 12.17 -11.13
N LEU A 62 7.13 11.17 -10.93
CA LEU A 62 8.58 11.34 -10.88
C LEU A 62 9.17 11.59 -12.28
N ASP A 63 8.54 11.04 -13.31
CA ASP A 63 9.01 11.15 -14.68
C ASP A 63 8.64 12.51 -15.29
N LYS A 64 9.67 13.34 -15.49
CA LYS A 64 9.52 14.68 -16.08
C LYS A 64 8.82 14.68 -17.45
N GLU A 65 9.04 13.65 -18.28
CA GLU A 65 8.37 13.55 -19.60
C GLU A 65 6.86 13.32 -19.44
N SER A 66 6.47 12.46 -18.49
CA SER A 66 5.06 12.22 -18.14
C SER A 66 4.43 13.48 -17.57
N TYR A 67 5.13 14.17 -16.65
CA TYR A 67 4.69 15.45 -16.10
C TYR A 67 4.45 16.52 -17.19
N GLU A 68 5.42 16.75 -18.09
CA GLU A 68 5.28 17.75 -19.17
C GLU A 68 4.15 17.41 -20.13
N PHE A 69 3.94 16.12 -20.38
CA PHE A 69 2.80 15.64 -21.17
C PHE A 69 1.47 15.94 -20.47
N LEU A 70 1.35 15.63 -19.18
CA LEU A 70 0.14 15.86 -18.38
C LEU A 70 -0.15 17.35 -18.20
N GLN A 71 0.88 18.19 -18.09
CA GLN A 71 0.72 19.65 -18.00
C GLN A 71 0.04 20.22 -19.25
N LYS A 72 0.38 19.70 -20.44
CA LYS A 72 -0.25 20.08 -21.71
C LYS A 72 -1.66 19.49 -21.85
N LYS A 73 -1.85 18.25 -21.38
CA LYS A 73 -3.14 17.54 -21.48
C LYS A 73 -4.18 18.12 -20.52
N TYR A 74 -3.78 18.52 -19.33
CA TYR A 74 -4.64 19.00 -18.24
C TYR A 74 -4.17 20.36 -17.69
N PRO A 75 -4.23 21.44 -18.49
CA PRO A 75 -3.72 22.75 -18.08
C PRO A 75 -4.42 23.32 -16.84
N SER A 76 -5.64 22.88 -16.54
CA SER A 76 -6.42 23.30 -15.36
C SER A 76 -5.96 22.73 -14.02
N LEU A 77 -5.02 21.76 -14.01
CA LEU A 77 -4.50 21.21 -12.76
C LEU A 77 -3.65 22.22 -11.99
N GLY A 78 -2.89 23.06 -12.69
CA GLY A 78 -1.97 24.02 -12.07
C GLY A 78 -1.06 23.33 -11.05
N GLN A 79 -1.07 23.81 -9.80
CA GLN A 79 -0.24 23.28 -8.71
C GLN A 79 -0.63 21.87 -8.25
N ARG A 80 -1.81 21.36 -8.64
CA ARG A 80 -2.23 20.00 -8.33
C ARG A 80 -1.52 18.93 -9.17
N LEU A 81 -0.81 19.34 -10.22
CA LEU A 81 0.12 18.47 -10.95
C LEU A 81 1.52 18.67 -10.38
N ILE A 82 2.06 17.64 -9.74
CA ILE A 82 3.32 17.66 -9.00
C ILE A 82 4.36 16.83 -9.77
N ASN A 83 5.49 17.44 -10.11
CA ASN A 83 6.67 16.68 -10.53
C ASN A 83 7.51 16.36 -9.30
N GLY A 84 7.48 15.10 -8.84
CA GLY A 84 8.17 14.73 -7.61
C GLY A 84 8.09 13.24 -7.30
N ASP A 85 8.89 12.81 -6.32
CA ASP A 85 8.85 11.45 -5.80
C ASP A 85 7.73 11.34 -4.75
N PHE A 86 6.81 10.39 -4.96
CA PHE A 86 5.76 10.08 -3.99
C PHE A 86 6.31 9.65 -2.63
N LEU A 87 7.45 8.95 -2.61
CA LEU A 87 8.08 8.49 -1.36
C LEU A 87 8.60 9.68 -0.54
N GLU A 88 8.93 10.80 -1.18
CA GLU A 88 9.40 12.04 -0.54
C GLU A 88 8.28 13.05 -0.29
N LEU A 89 7.06 12.81 -0.80
CA LEU A 89 5.93 13.73 -0.63
C LEU A 89 5.59 13.91 0.86
N ASN A 90 5.47 15.15 1.30
CA ASN A 90 4.92 15.49 2.62
C ASN A 90 3.40 15.68 2.51
N PHE A 91 2.64 14.69 3.00
CA PHE A 91 1.18 14.73 2.94
C PHE A 91 0.59 15.90 3.75
N LYS A 92 1.16 16.23 4.91
CA LYS A 92 0.65 17.30 5.78
C LYS A 92 0.79 18.68 5.16
N ASP A 93 1.85 18.89 4.39
CA ASP A 93 2.11 20.17 3.73
C ASP A 93 1.37 20.28 2.39
N THR A 94 1.00 19.14 1.79
CA THR A 94 0.38 19.09 0.45
C THR A 94 -1.15 19.13 0.51
N PHE A 95 -1.75 18.48 1.51
CA PHE A 95 -3.20 18.29 1.58
C PHE A 95 -3.76 18.95 2.83
N SER A 96 -4.91 19.60 2.67
CA SER A 96 -5.57 20.32 3.76
C SER A 96 -6.47 19.42 4.60
N ASP A 97 -6.95 18.33 3.99
CA ASP A 97 -7.77 17.31 4.62
C ASP A 97 -7.29 15.90 4.21
N LYS A 98 -8.08 14.89 4.57
CA LYS A 98 -7.90 13.51 4.16
C LYS A 98 -7.92 13.36 2.64
N VAL A 99 -7.00 12.56 2.14
CA VAL A 99 -6.77 12.32 0.72
C VAL A 99 -6.82 10.83 0.41
N ALA A 100 -7.65 10.44 -0.56
CA ALA A 100 -7.59 9.08 -1.09
C ALA A 100 -6.41 8.94 -2.05
N VAL A 101 -5.75 7.78 -2.03
CA VAL A 101 -4.63 7.50 -2.93
C VAL A 101 -5.06 6.49 -3.97
N ILE A 102 -4.83 6.78 -5.24
CA ILE A 102 -5.15 5.92 -6.37
C ILE A 102 -3.97 5.79 -7.32
N GLY A 103 -3.85 4.65 -8.02
CA GLY A 103 -2.83 4.56 -9.05
C GLY A 103 -2.67 3.18 -9.68
N ASN A 104 -2.03 3.18 -10.84
CA ASN A 104 -1.34 2.03 -11.39
C ASN A 104 0.11 2.07 -10.90
N PHE A 105 0.33 1.57 -9.69
CA PHE A 105 1.57 1.82 -8.98
C PHE A 105 2.78 1.15 -9.66
N PRO A 106 3.95 1.82 -9.68
CA PRO A 106 5.17 1.21 -10.19
C PRO A 106 5.57 -0.05 -9.40
N TYR A 107 5.97 -1.09 -10.11
CA TYR A 107 6.21 -2.42 -9.53
C TYR A 107 7.49 -2.50 -8.70
N ASN A 108 8.49 -1.67 -9.01
CA ASN A 108 9.77 -1.63 -8.30
C ASN A 108 9.66 -1.03 -6.88
N ILE A 109 8.64 -0.21 -6.61
CA ILE A 109 8.46 0.50 -5.34
C ILE A 109 7.13 0.18 -4.63
N SER A 110 6.45 -0.89 -5.03
CA SER A 110 5.10 -1.22 -4.52
C SER A 110 5.02 -1.34 -3.00
N SER A 111 6.00 -2.01 -2.36
CA SER A 111 6.03 -2.13 -0.88
C SER A 111 6.32 -0.79 -0.21
N GLN A 112 7.20 0.03 -0.80
CA GLN A 112 7.55 1.35 -0.29
C GLN A 112 6.35 2.29 -0.34
N ILE A 113 5.55 2.23 -1.41
CA ILE A 113 4.29 2.98 -1.52
C ILE A 113 3.34 2.59 -0.38
N LEU A 114 3.15 1.28 -0.14
CA LEU A 114 2.29 0.79 0.93
C LEU A 114 2.78 1.24 2.32
N PHE A 115 4.09 1.25 2.56
CA PHE A 115 4.65 1.76 3.81
C PHE A 115 4.50 3.27 3.96
N LYS A 116 4.74 4.05 2.90
CA LYS A 116 4.51 5.50 2.88
C LYS A 116 3.04 5.84 3.19
N ILE A 117 2.10 5.08 2.63
CA ILE A 117 0.67 5.19 2.96
C ILE A 117 0.41 4.86 4.43
N LEU A 118 1.05 3.82 4.97
CA LEU A 118 0.88 3.41 6.36
C LEU A 118 1.43 4.44 7.35
N GLU A 119 2.56 5.08 7.02
CA GLU A 119 3.12 6.20 7.76
C GLU A 119 2.17 7.40 7.80
N ASN A 120 1.43 7.63 6.70
CA ASN A 120 0.47 8.73 6.55
C ASN A 120 -0.99 8.29 6.78
N ARG A 121 -1.22 7.13 7.43
CA ARG A 121 -2.54 6.49 7.59
C ARG A 121 -3.64 7.32 8.24
N HIS A 122 -3.28 8.39 8.95
CA HIS A 122 -4.25 9.31 9.55
C HIS A 122 -4.88 10.25 8.52
N LEU A 123 -4.17 10.51 7.41
CA LEU A 123 -4.61 11.33 6.29
C LEU A 123 -5.15 10.51 5.12
N VAL A 124 -4.89 9.19 5.08
CA VAL A 124 -5.30 8.32 3.96
C VAL A 124 -6.45 7.41 4.36
N PRO A 125 -7.72 7.82 4.17
CA PRO A 125 -8.89 7.00 4.51
C PRO A 125 -9.10 5.83 3.54
N GLU A 126 -8.64 5.95 2.30
CA GLU A 126 -8.84 4.96 1.27
C GLU A 126 -7.67 4.92 0.28
N VAL A 127 -7.34 3.71 -0.17
CA VAL A 127 -6.43 3.46 -1.29
C VAL A 127 -7.11 2.54 -2.28
N VAL A 128 -7.05 2.86 -3.56
CA VAL A 128 -7.40 1.92 -4.64
C VAL A 128 -6.22 1.82 -5.59
N GLY A 129 -5.59 0.67 -5.63
CA GLY A 129 -4.30 0.53 -6.30
C GLY A 129 -4.19 -0.73 -7.12
N MET A 130 -3.60 -0.61 -8.30
CA MET A 130 -3.11 -1.76 -9.04
C MET A 130 -1.65 -2.03 -8.68
N PHE A 131 -1.37 -3.28 -8.31
CA PHE A 131 -0.05 -3.79 -7.97
C PHE A 131 0.25 -5.04 -8.79
N GLN A 132 1.49 -5.54 -8.71
CA GLN A 132 1.77 -6.93 -9.08
C GLN A 132 0.87 -7.87 -8.26
N LYS A 133 0.35 -8.93 -8.91
CA LYS A 133 -0.58 -9.87 -8.27
C LYS A 133 -0.04 -10.44 -6.96
N GLU A 134 1.24 -10.77 -6.89
CA GLU A 134 1.88 -11.28 -5.68
C GLU A 134 1.83 -10.27 -4.51
N VAL A 135 2.05 -8.98 -4.77
CA VAL A 135 1.99 -7.95 -3.73
C VAL A 135 0.55 -7.78 -3.22
N ALA A 136 -0.42 -7.77 -4.13
CA ALA A 136 -1.84 -7.73 -3.79
C ALA A 136 -2.27 -8.94 -2.95
N GLU A 137 -1.84 -10.14 -3.33
CA GLU A 137 -2.08 -11.38 -2.58
C GLU A 137 -1.44 -11.31 -1.19
N ARG A 138 -0.21 -10.83 -1.07
CA ARG A 138 0.44 -10.62 0.24
C ARG A 138 -0.34 -9.65 1.13
N CYS A 139 -0.89 -8.57 0.58
CA CYS A 139 -1.67 -7.61 1.37
C CYS A 139 -3.01 -8.17 1.86
N THR A 140 -3.61 -9.07 1.08
CA THR A 140 -4.95 -9.64 1.33
C THR A 140 -4.93 -11.01 2.01
N ALA A 141 -3.76 -11.65 2.06
CA ALA A 141 -3.57 -12.95 2.67
C ALA A 141 -3.94 -12.96 4.16
N GLY A 142 -4.62 -14.02 4.60
CA GLY A 142 -4.85 -14.28 6.02
C GLY A 142 -3.77 -15.19 6.63
N PRO A 143 -3.73 -15.33 7.97
CA PRO A 143 -2.80 -16.23 8.65
C PRO A 143 -2.86 -17.65 8.10
N ARG A 144 -1.74 -18.38 8.22
CA ARG A 144 -1.55 -19.76 7.78
C ARG A 144 -1.64 -19.98 6.27
N THR A 145 -1.48 -18.92 5.47
CA THR A 145 -1.35 -19.00 4.02
C THR A 145 0.10 -18.75 3.57
N LYS A 146 0.45 -19.22 2.37
CA LYS A 146 1.80 -19.07 1.82
C LYS A 146 2.14 -17.60 1.55
N GLU A 147 1.15 -16.80 1.19
CA GLU A 147 1.31 -15.39 0.83
C GLU A 147 1.36 -14.49 2.07
N TYR A 148 0.94 -14.98 3.24
CA TYR A 148 0.94 -14.21 4.49
C TYR A 148 2.36 -13.80 4.93
N GLY A 149 2.51 -12.55 5.32
CA GLY A 149 3.80 -11.93 5.59
C GLY A 149 3.73 -10.61 6.33
N ILE A 150 4.85 -9.90 6.32
CA ILE A 150 5.02 -8.57 6.95
C ILE A 150 3.97 -7.59 6.43
N LEU A 151 3.76 -7.53 5.11
CA LEU A 151 2.76 -6.63 4.50
C LEU A 151 1.34 -6.94 4.98
N SER A 152 1.00 -8.22 5.10
CA SER A 152 -0.32 -8.65 5.59
C SER A 152 -0.58 -8.07 6.98
N VAL A 153 0.33 -8.31 7.92
CA VAL A 153 0.17 -7.86 9.31
C VAL A 153 0.13 -6.33 9.40
N PHE A 154 1.08 -5.65 8.77
CA PHE A 154 1.19 -4.19 8.91
C PHE A 154 0.05 -3.44 8.23
N ILE A 155 -0.40 -3.86 7.06
CA ILE A 155 -1.51 -3.19 6.40
C ILE A 155 -2.84 -3.54 7.08
N GLN A 156 -3.09 -4.81 7.40
CA GLN A 156 -4.36 -5.25 7.99
C GLN A 156 -4.56 -4.74 9.42
N ALA A 157 -3.49 -4.35 10.11
CA ALA A 157 -3.58 -3.69 11.41
C ALA A 157 -4.39 -2.37 11.36
N TYR A 158 -4.33 -1.65 10.24
CA TYR A 158 -4.92 -0.31 10.10
C TYR A 158 -5.92 -0.19 8.93
N TYR A 159 -5.96 -1.17 8.03
CA TYR A 159 -6.85 -1.14 6.87
C TYR A 159 -7.59 -2.46 6.74
N LYS A 160 -8.87 -2.37 6.37
CA LYS A 160 -9.56 -3.48 5.72
C LYS A 160 -9.04 -3.57 4.30
N VAL A 161 -8.54 -4.73 3.89
CA VAL A 161 -7.98 -4.95 2.55
C VAL A 161 -8.91 -5.87 1.76
N GLU A 162 -9.30 -5.44 0.56
CA GLU A 162 -10.17 -6.18 -0.34
C GLU A 162 -9.46 -6.43 -1.67
N TYR A 163 -9.42 -7.69 -2.11
CA TYR A 163 -8.98 -8.06 -3.45
C TYR A 163 -10.14 -7.84 -4.42
N LEU A 164 -10.01 -6.89 -5.35
CA LEU A 164 -11.11 -6.51 -6.23
C LEU A 164 -11.13 -7.39 -7.49
N PHE A 165 -10.04 -7.37 -8.27
CA PHE A 165 -9.94 -8.18 -9.50
C PHE A 165 -8.50 -8.30 -10.01
N THR A 166 -8.25 -9.33 -10.82
CA THR A 166 -6.98 -9.56 -11.51
C THR A 166 -7.00 -8.92 -12.91
N VAL A 167 -5.86 -8.36 -13.33
CA VAL A 167 -5.65 -7.72 -14.63
C VAL A 167 -4.56 -8.46 -15.40
N LYS A 168 -4.85 -8.83 -16.66
CA LYS A 168 -3.93 -9.59 -17.53
C LYS A 168 -2.85 -8.68 -18.12
N ALA A 169 -1.67 -9.24 -18.42
CA ALA A 169 -0.54 -8.45 -18.95
C ALA A 169 -0.82 -7.79 -20.33
N GLY A 170 -1.75 -8.33 -21.12
CA GLY A 170 -2.06 -7.82 -22.47
C GLY A 170 -2.70 -6.44 -22.52
N VAL A 171 -3.17 -5.89 -21.39
CA VAL A 171 -3.74 -4.53 -21.32
C VAL A 171 -2.71 -3.44 -21.02
N PHE A 172 -1.41 -3.77 -21.12
CA PHE A 172 -0.32 -2.84 -20.83
C PHE A 172 0.62 -2.69 -22.01
N ASN A 173 1.27 -1.54 -22.12
CA ASN A 173 2.35 -1.28 -23.06
C ASN A 173 3.56 -0.62 -22.38
N PRO A 174 4.73 -1.28 -22.33
CA PRO A 174 4.95 -2.68 -22.70
C PRO A 174 4.26 -3.64 -21.72
N PRO A 175 3.93 -4.88 -22.12
CA PRO A 175 3.30 -5.85 -21.24
C PRO A 175 4.26 -6.28 -20.11
N PRO A 176 3.80 -6.34 -18.84
CA PRO A 176 4.59 -6.90 -17.76
C PRO A 176 4.73 -8.42 -17.89
N LYS A 177 5.75 -8.98 -17.23
CA LYS A 177 5.99 -10.43 -17.20
C LYS A 177 5.07 -11.20 -16.25
N VAL A 178 4.37 -10.48 -15.38
CA VAL A 178 3.52 -11.04 -14.32
C VAL A 178 2.12 -10.44 -14.42
N LEU A 179 1.14 -11.12 -13.82
CA LEU A 179 -0.20 -10.59 -13.67
C LEU A 179 -0.23 -9.43 -12.68
N SER A 180 -1.24 -8.59 -12.83
CA SER A 180 -1.50 -7.45 -11.96
C SER A 180 -2.82 -7.66 -11.23
N ALA A 181 -3.04 -6.95 -10.14
CA ALA A 181 -4.27 -7.05 -9.36
C ALA A 181 -4.61 -5.71 -8.72
N VAL A 182 -5.90 -5.41 -8.67
CA VAL A 182 -6.43 -4.21 -8.03
C VAL A 182 -6.92 -4.59 -6.65
N ILE A 183 -6.46 -3.85 -5.64
CA ILE A 183 -6.91 -3.97 -4.25
C ILE A 183 -7.45 -2.64 -3.76
N ARG A 184 -8.36 -2.71 -2.80
CA ARG A 184 -8.81 -1.56 -2.02
C ARG A 184 -8.35 -1.71 -0.58
N LEU A 185 -7.81 -0.64 -0.01
CA LEU A 185 -7.55 -0.50 1.41
C LEU A 185 -8.52 0.56 1.94
N THR A 186 -9.38 0.20 2.88
CA THR A 186 -10.25 1.16 3.56
C THR A 186 -9.84 1.25 5.02
N ARG A 187 -9.61 2.48 5.52
CA ARG A 187 -9.16 2.70 6.89
C ARG A 187 -10.15 2.10 7.89
N ASN A 188 -9.66 1.20 8.73
CA ASN A 188 -10.42 0.59 9.83
C ASN A 188 -10.50 1.55 11.04
N GLU A 189 -11.09 1.09 12.14
CA GLU A 189 -11.29 1.88 13.37
C GLU A 189 -10.04 1.95 14.26
N THR A 190 -8.98 1.20 13.95
CA THR A 190 -7.76 1.14 14.77
C THR A 190 -6.95 2.42 14.62
N GLU A 191 -7.11 3.41 15.50
CA GLU A 191 -6.26 4.61 15.49
C GLU A 191 -4.84 4.34 15.99
N LYS A 192 -4.75 3.56 17.07
CA LYS A 192 -3.52 3.14 17.74
C LYS A 192 -3.65 1.67 18.13
N LEU A 193 -2.57 0.89 18.01
CA LEU A 193 -2.55 -0.47 18.53
C LEU A 193 -2.48 -0.49 20.06
N ASP A 194 -3.09 -1.49 20.67
CA ASP A 194 -3.03 -1.72 22.12
C ASP A 194 -1.69 -2.37 22.55
N CYS A 195 -0.58 -1.78 22.10
CA CYS A 195 0.80 -2.16 22.44
C CYS A 195 1.75 -1.01 22.05
N ASP A 196 3.04 -1.11 22.40
CA ASP A 196 4.05 -0.20 21.83
C ASP A 196 4.25 -0.50 20.34
N GLU A 197 3.83 0.42 19.47
CA GLU A 197 3.92 0.24 18.02
C GLU A 197 5.37 0.02 17.57
N ASN A 198 6.35 0.71 18.16
CA ASN A 198 7.76 0.50 17.79
C ASN A 198 8.24 -0.93 18.06
N MET A 199 7.83 -1.51 19.19
CA MET A 199 8.08 -2.90 19.54
C MET A 199 7.29 -3.86 18.64
N PHE A 200 6.01 -3.58 18.36
CA PHE A 200 5.19 -4.35 17.43
C PHE A 200 5.87 -4.47 16.06
N TRP A 201 6.35 -3.36 15.51
CA TRP A 201 7.09 -3.34 14.24
C TRP A 201 8.35 -4.20 14.29
N LYS A 202 9.10 -4.17 15.40
CA LYS A 202 10.29 -5.01 15.60
C LYS A 202 9.94 -6.50 15.68
N VAL A 203 8.91 -6.85 16.46
CA VAL A 203 8.45 -8.22 16.68
C VAL A 203 7.96 -8.85 15.38
N VAL A 204 7.11 -8.15 14.62
CA VAL A 204 6.60 -8.64 13.32
C VAL A 204 7.75 -8.85 12.34
N LYS A 205 8.67 -7.88 12.20
CA LYS A 205 9.84 -8.01 11.30
C LYS A 205 10.74 -9.19 11.71
N ALA A 206 11.06 -9.32 12.99
CA ALA A 206 11.90 -10.41 13.49
C ALA A 206 11.24 -11.78 13.26
N GLY A 207 9.94 -11.90 13.53
CA GLY A 207 9.17 -13.11 13.29
C GLY A 207 9.25 -13.59 11.83
N PHE A 208 8.99 -12.70 10.87
CA PHE A 208 8.99 -13.07 9.45
C PHE A 208 10.39 -13.17 8.82
N ASN A 209 11.41 -12.52 9.37
CA ASN A 209 12.80 -12.70 8.93
C ASN A 209 13.27 -14.16 9.10
N GLN A 210 12.71 -14.89 10.07
CA GLN A 210 12.94 -16.32 10.22
C GLN A 210 11.64 -17.13 10.06
N ARG A 211 10.89 -16.88 8.98
CA ARG A 211 9.55 -17.46 8.73
C ARG A 211 9.39 -18.95 9.01
N ARG A 212 10.42 -19.77 8.77
CA ARG A 212 10.38 -21.24 8.97
C ARG A 212 10.67 -21.68 10.41
N LYS A 213 11.13 -20.79 11.28
CA LYS A 213 11.46 -21.05 12.68
C LYS A 213 10.30 -20.68 13.60
N THR A 214 10.25 -21.30 14.78
CA THR A 214 9.32 -20.91 15.85
C THR A 214 9.63 -19.50 16.35
N LEU A 215 8.65 -18.82 16.93
CA LEU A 215 8.78 -17.45 17.44
C LEU A 215 9.85 -17.36 18.54
N ARG A 216 10.01 -18.40 19.37
CA ARG A 216 11.11 -18.53 20.33
C ARG A 216 12.49 -18.35 19.71
N ASN A 217 12.66 -18.83 18.48
CA ASN A 217 13.92 -18.72 17.73
C ASN A 217 13.97 -17.44 16.89
N ALA A 218 12.85 -17.06 16.28
CA ALA A 218 12.79 -15.90 15.41
C ALA A 218 12.98 -14.58 16.18
N LEU A 219 12.51 -14.52 17.43
CA LEU A 219 12.53 -13.31 18.26
C LEU A 219 13.77 -13.20 19.15
N SER A 220 14.74 -14.12 19.04
CA SER A 220 15.94 -14.10 19.89
C SER A 220 16.85 -12.88 19.65
N SER A 221 16.64 -12.16 18.55
CA SER A 221 17.29 -10.88 18.25
C SER A 221 16.59 -9.67 18.88
N VAL A 222 15.36 -9.84 19.36
CA VAL A 222 14.53 -8.77 19.96
C VAL A 222 14.55 -8.86 21.49
N ILE A 223 14.57 -10.09 22.02
CA ILE A 223 14.67 -10.40 23.44
C ILE A 223 15.44 -11.71 23.62
N SER A 224 16.21 -11.83 24.70
CA SER A 224 16.91 -13.06 25.03
C SER A 224 15.93 -14.19 25.36
N LYS A 225 16.28 -15.43 24.99
CA LYS A 225 15.37 -16.59 25.13
C LYS A 225 15.04 -16.93 26.59
N ASP A 226 15.95 -16.66 27.51
CA ASP A 226 15.78 -16.83 28.96
C ASP A 226 14.72 -15.90 29.55
N LYS A 227 14.44 -14.76 28.90
CA LYS A 227 13.35 -13.85 29.25
C LYS A 227 12.02 -14.23 28.60
N MET A 228 12.00 -15.16 27.64
CA MET A 228 10.75 -15.62 27.05
C MET A 228 10.11 -16.67 27.96
N GLY A 229 8.83 -16.51 28.27
CA GLY A 229 8.10 -17.49 29.07
C GLY A 229 7.79 -18.79 28.33
N THR A 230 6.88 -19.57 28.92
CA THR A 230 6.44 -20.89 28.44
C THR A 230 5.11 -20.82 27.69
N GLU A 231 4.67 -19.63 27.31
CA GLU A 231 3.41 -19.42 26.61
C GLU A 231 3.42 -20.12 25.24
N PRO A 232 2.34 -20.82 24.85
CA PRO A 232 2.29 -21.59 23.61
C PRO A 232 2.55 -20.78 22.34
N VAL A 233 2.37 -19.45 22.38
CA VAL A 233 2.65 -18.55 21.26
C VAL A 233 4.11 -18.63 20.82
N PHE A 234 5.05 -18.88 21.73
CA PHE A 234 6.48 -18.96 21.38
C PHE A 234 6.84 -20.19 20.54
N ASP A 235 6.03 -21.25 20.58
CA ASP A 235 6.24 -22.48 19.82
C ASP A 235 5.54 -22.43 18.45
N GLN A 236 4.73 -21.41 18.19
CA GLN A 236 4.15 -21.12 16.88
C GLN A 236 5.17 -20.42 15.95
N ARG A 237 4.87 -20.36 14.66
CA ARG A 237 5.61 -19.57 13.66
C ARG A 237 4.88 -18.26 13.36
N ALA A 238 5.62 -17.24 12.95
CA ALA A 238 5.07 -15.92 12.64
C ALA A 238 3.89 -15.95 11.65
N GLU A 239 3.93 -16.84 10.65
CA GLU A 239 2.85 -16.94 9.67
C GLU A 239 1.52 -17.47 10.23
N GLN A 240 1.51 -17.99 11.46
CA GLN A 240 0.31 -18.52 12.10
C GLN A 240 -0.46 -17.47 12.90
N LEU A 241 0.16 -16.31 13.18
CA LEU A 241 -0.38 -15.26 14.03
C LEU A 241 -1.16 -14.22 13.21
N GLY A 242 -2.36 -13.87 13.66
CA GLY A 242 -3.08 -12.69 13.22
C GLY A 242 -2.54 -11.40 13.84
N VAL A 243 -3.09 -10.25 13.45
CA VAL A 243 -2.72 -8.94 14.01
C VAL A 243 -2.88 -8.92 15.53
N THR A 244 -4.03 -9.36 16.05
CA THR A 244 -4.29 -9.39 17.49
C THR A 244 -3.30 -10.28 18.23
N ASP A 245 -2.90 -11.42 17.66
CA ASP A 245 -1.90 -12.29 18.26
C ASP A 245 -0.53 -11.60 18.35
N PHE A 246 -0.15 -10.83 17.31
CA PHE A 246 1.09 -10.03 17.33
C PHE A 246 1.03 -8.89 18.36
N VAL A 247 -0.13 -8.25 18.56
CA VAL A 247 -0.33 -7.25 19.61
C VAL A 247 -0.12 -7.89 20.99
N ASN A 248 -0.80 -9.01 21.25
CA ASN A 248 -0.67 -9.75 22.51
C ASN A 248 0.77 -10.22 22.77
N LEU A 249 1.42 -10.79 21.75
CA LEU A 249 2.82 -11.19 21.81
C LEU A 249 3.74 -10.00 22.11
N THR A 250 3.46 -8.83 21.53
CA THR A 250 4.22 -7.61 21.80
C THR A 250 4.12 -7.21 23.28
N ASN A 251 2.91 -7.19 23.84
CA ASN A 251 2.68 -6.87 25.25
C ASN A 251 3.37 -7.87 26.20
N LEU A 252 3.29 -9.17 25.90
CA LEU A 252 3.99 -10.21 26.66
C LEU A 252 5.50 -9.96 26.70
N LEU A 253 6.08 -9.60 25.55
CA LEU A 253 7.51 -9.33 25.44
C LEU A 253 7.97 -8.04 26.12
N GLN A 254 7.09 -7.05 26.24
CA GLN A 254 7.39 -5.82 26.98
C GLN A 254 7.41 -6.06 28.49
N ASN A 255 6.47 -6.85 29.00
CA ASN A 255 6.41 -7.21 30.43
C ASN A 255 7.59 -8.09 30.87
N ALA A 256 8.20 -8.82 29.92
CA ALA A 256 9.35 -9.68 30.16
C ALA A 256 10.72 -8.96 30.12
N ARG A 257 10.76 -7.65 29.82
CA ARG A 257 12.02 -6.89 29.76
C ARG A 257 12.54 -6.52 31.14
#